data_AF-A0A512CVF3-F1
#
_entry.id   AF-A0A512CVF3-F1
#
_cell.length_a   1.000
_cell.length_b   1.000
_cell.length_c   1.000
_cell.angle_alpha   90.00
_cell.angle_beta   90.00
_cell.angle_gamma   90.00
#
_symmetry.space_group_name_H-M   'P 1'
#
loop_
_entity.id
_entity.type
_entity.pdbx_description
1 polymer ?
#
loop_
_entity_poly.entity_id
_entity_poly.type
_entity_poly.pdbx_seq_one_letter_code
_entity_poly.pdbx_strand_id
1 'polypeptide(L)' 'MTLESHRRRGLAGALVRAAGEWALEDPAVGRLVIVAEDGGPAIGLYQRAGFTEVARHVGVSRPPS' A
#
# COMPACT_ATOMS: atom_id res chain seq x y z
N MET A 1 -4.73 10.12 -0.16
CA MET A 1 -4.68 10.07 -1.65
C MET A 1 -3.86 11.25 -2.16
N THR A 2 -2.90 11.05 -3.07
CA THR A 2 -2.23 12.17 -3.74
C THR A 2 -3.17 12.81 -4.75
N LEU A 3 -3.38 14.13 -4.64
CA LEU A 3 -4.14 14.91 -5.62
C LEU A 3 -3.60 14.66 -7.03
N GLU A 4 -4.48 14.64 -8.02
CA GLU A 4 -4.11 14.30 -9.40
C GLU A 4 -2.99 15.18 -9.94
N SER A 5 -3.07 16.49 -9.70
CA SER A 5 -2.07 17.51 -10.04
C SER A 5 -0.68 17.26 -9.42
N HIS A 6 -0.59 16.37 -8.43
CA HIS A 6 0.63 16.05 -7.69
C HIS A 6 1.08 14.60 -7.87
N ARG A 7 0.40 13.82 -8.73
CA ARG A 7 0.81 12.44 -9.07
C ARG A 7 2.13 12.44 -9.86
N ARG A 8 2.78 11.27 -9.89
CA ARG A 8 4.03 11.03 -10.65
C ARG A 8 5.23 11.91 -10.24
N ARG A 9 5.15 12.57 -9.07
CA ARG A 9 6.22 13.37 -8.47
C ARG A 9 6.96 12.64 -7.34
N GLY A 10 6.82 11.32 -7.25
CA GLY A 10 7.45 10.52 -6.19
C GLY A 10 6.84 10.65 -4.79
N LEU A 11 5.88 11.56 -4.56
CA LEU A 11 5.30 11.83 -3.23
C LEU A 11 4.74 10.57 -2.54
N ALA A 12 3.97 9.76 -3.26
CA ALA A 12 3.41 8.53 -2.71
C ALA A 12 4.49 7.51 -2.33
N GLY A 13 5.57 7.42 -3.12
CA GLY A 13 6.71 6.56 -2.81
C GLY A 13 7.50 7.05 -1.62
N ALA A 14 7.71 8.37 -1.50
CA ALA A 14 8.35 8.97 -0.35
C ALA A 14 7.56 8.70 0.94
N LEU A 15 6.23 8.77 0.89
CA LEU A 15 5.36 8.43 2.03
C LEU A 15 5.45 6.95 2.42
N VAL A 16 5.38 6.03 1.45
CA VAL A 16 5.51 4.59 1.72
C VAL A 16 6.87 4.28 2.35
N ARG A 17 7.95 4.87 1.82
CA ARG A 17 9.30 4.70 2.37
C ARG A 17 9.39 5.23 3.79
N ALA A 18 8.97 6.47 4.03
CA ALA A 18 9.05 7.08 5.36
C ALA A 18 8.22 6.30 6.41
N ALA A 19 7.02 5.85 6.04
CA ALA A 19 6.20 5.03 6.91
C ALA A 19 6.84 3.66 7.20
N GLY A 20 7.46 3.04 6.19
CA GLY A 20 8.17 1.77 6.35
C GLY A 20 9.40 1.89 7.24
N GLU A 21 10.22 2.94 7.03
CA GLU A 21 11.38 3.24 7.88
C GLU A 21 10.96 3.43 9.33
N TRP A 22 9.95 4.27 9.58
CA TRP A 22 9.42 4.49 10.94
C TRP A 22 8.89 3.20 11.58
N ALA A 23 8.11 2.39 10.85
CA ALA A 23 7.56 1.16 11.40
C ALA A 23 8.66 0.13 11.75
N LEU A 24 9.74 0.09 10.97
CA LEU A 24 10.85 -0.84 11.18
C LEU A 24 11.81 -0.40 12.29
N GLU A 25 11.63 0.78 12.88
CA GLU A 25 12.32 1.16 14.13
C GLU A 25 11.88 0.29 15.32
N ASP A 26 10.66 -0.26 15.27
CA ASP A 26 10.17 -1.21 16.27
C ASP A 26 10.61 -2.64 15.91
N PRO A 27 11.48 -3.28 16.72
CA PRO A 27 11.96 -4.64 16.45
C PRO A 27 10.86 -5.71 16.52
N ALA A 28 9.68 -5.40 17.06
CA ALA A 28 8.53 -6.30 17.04
C ALA A 28 7.84 -6.35 15.65
N VAL A 29 8.11 -5.39 14.76
CA VAL A 29 7.52 -5.35 13.43
C VAL A 29 8.25 -6.33 12.50
N GLY A 30 7.64 -7.50 12.30
CA GLY A 30 8.19 -8.54 11.43
C GLY A 30 7.84 -8.41 9.95
N ARG A 31 6.80 -7.64 9.59
CA ARG A 31 6.34 -7.51 8.20
C ARG A 31 5.45 -6.29 8.00
N LEU A 32 5.70 -5.56 6.92
CA LEU A 32 4.81 -4.51 6.41
C LEU A 32 3.81 -5.11 5.41
N VAL A 33 2.53 -4.76 5.53
CA VAL A 33 1.46 -5.24 4.64
C VAL A 33 0.63 -4.06 4.15
N ILE A 34 0.29 -4.07 2.87
CA ILE A 34 -0.61 -3.12 2.23
C ILE A 34 -1.71 -3.92 1.55
N VAL A 35 -2.97 -3.53 1.76
CA VAL A 35 -4.10 -4.03 0.99
C VAL A 35 -4.35 -3.04 -0.14
N ALA A 36 -4.41 -3.54 -1.37
CA ALA A 36 -4.64 -2.75 -2.56
C ALA A 36 -5.76 -3.39 -3.40
N GLU A 37 -6.52 -2.55 -4.09
CA GLU A 37 -7.45 -2.99 -5.12
C GLU A 37 -6.70 -3.73 -6.23
N ASP A 38 -7.28 -4.83 -6.71
CA ASP A 38 -6.73 -5.59 -7.83
C ASP A 38 -6.69 -4.71 -9.10
N GLY A 39 -5.56 -4.75 -9.81
CA GLY A 39 -5.29 -3.85 -10.93
C GLY A 39 -5.20 -2.36 -10.58
N GLY A 40 -5.21 -1.98 -9.29
CA GLY A 40 -5.18 -0.59 -8.85
C GLY A 40 -3.91 0.16 -9.28
N PRO A 41 -4.00 1.49 -9.50
CA PRO A 41 -2.88 2.30 -10.03
C PRO A 41 -1.66 2.38 -9.07
N ALA A 42 -1.83 1.96 -7.82
CA ALA A 42 -0.77 1.94 -6.82
C ALA A 42 0.02 0.61 -6.79
N ILE A 43 -0.41 -0.45 -7.48
CA ILE A 43 0.29 -1.75 -7.47
C ILE A 43 1.76 -1.60 -7.88
N GLY A 44 2.01 -0.92 -9.01
CA GLY A 44 3.38 -0.69 -9.46
C GLY A 44 4.22 0.16 -8.50
N LEU A 45 3.60 1.01 -7.69
CA LEU A 45 4.29 1.75 -6.63
C LEU A 45 4.75 0.80 -5.52
N TYR A 46 3.87 -0.06 -5.03
CA TYR A 46 4.18 -1.00 -3.96
C TYR A 46 5.25 -2.02 -4.41
N GLN A 47 5.15 -2.52 -5.64
CA GLN A 47 6.16 -3.40 -6.22
C GLN A 47 7.54 -2.74 -6.29
N ARG A 48 7.62 -1.47 -6.72
CA ARG A 48 8.89 -0.71 -6.69
C ARG A 48 9.42 -0.45 -5.29
N ALA A 49 8.55 -0.42 -4.28
CA ALA A 49 8.93 -0.29 -2.87
C ALA A 49 9.31 -1.64 -2.23
N GLY A 50 9.30 -2.75 -2.99
CA GLY A 50 9.70 -4.08 -2.52
C GLY A 50 8.57 -4.93 -1.96
N PHE A 51 7.30 -4.46 -2.02
CA PHE A 51 6.16 -5.30 -1.69
C PHE A 51 5.92 -6.34 -2.80
N THR A 52 5.52 -7.54 -2.38
CA THR A 52 5.08 -8.60 -3.28
C THR A 52 3.66 -9.03 -2.91
N GLU A 53 2.89 -9.50 -3.89
CA GLU A 53 1.56 -10.06 -3.63
C GLU A 53 1.73 -11.37 -2.86
N VAL A 54 1.02 -11.49 -1.73
CA VAL A 54 1.06 -12.69 -0.87
C VAL A 54 -0.30 -13.35 -0.68
N ALA A 55 -1.39 -12.61 -0.95
CA ALA A 55 -2.76 -13.08 -0.82
C ALA A 55 -3.71 -12.17 -1.59
N ARG A 56 -4.84 -12.75 -2.02
CA ARG A 56 -5.98 -12.03 -2.59
C ARG A 56 -7.16 -12.15 -1.62
N HIS A 57 -7.74 -11.02 -1.22
CA HIS A 57 -8.90 -10.98 -0.31
C HIS A 57 -10.16 -10.67 -1.11
N VAL A 58 -11.23 -11.44 -0.89
CA VAL A 58 -12.54 -11.21 -1.51
C VAL A 58 -13.54 -10.87 -0.40
N GLY A 59 -14.05 -9.65 -0.41
CA GLY A 59 -15.11 -9.21 0.50
C GLY A 59 -16.48 -9.39 -0.12
N VAL A 60 -17.40 -10.02 0.60
CA VAL A 60 -18.81 -10.15 0.21
C VAL A 60 -19.67 -9.44 1.24
N SER A 61 -20.60 -8.59 0.80
CA SER A 61 -21.58 -7.93 1.67
C SER A 61 -23.00 -8.25 1.20
N ARG A 62 -23.93 -8.31 2.16
CA ARG A 62 -25.37 -8.39 1.90
C ARG A 62 -26.01 -7.14 2.52
N PRO A 63 -26.83 -6.38 1.78
CA PRO A 63 -27.57 -5.27 2.38
C PRO A 63 -28.56 -5.78 3.43
N PRO A 64 -28.79 -5.04 4.53
CA PRO A 64 -29.80 -5.39 5.51
C PRO A 64 -31.18 -5.43 4.85
N SER A 65 -31.98 -6.44 5.22
CA SER A 65 -33.36 -6.65 4.77
C SER A 65 -34.33 -5.65 5.36
#